data_AF-A0A2N1RBY0-F1
#
_entry.id   AF-A0A2N1RBY0-F1
#
_cell.length_a   1.000
_cell.length_b   1.000
_cell.length_c   1.000
_cell.angle_alpha   90.00
_cell.angle_beta   90.00
_cell.angle_gamma   90.00
#
_symmetry.space_group_name_H-M   'P 1'
#
loop_
_entity.id
_entity.type
_entity.pdbx_description
1 polymer ?
#
loop_
_entity_poly.entity_id
_entity_poly.type
_entity_poly.pdbx_seq_one_letter_code
_entity_poly.pdbx_strand_id
1 'polypeptide(L)'
;MEGIYYKGRAGVALQFDTAAIWPGEWKSVVMRTYHEVNYQGYSDAPGTGSAWEYETNGLRQNGLNYKGEYLVGYQMPLMVNTVAIMLETYLDNIGTEFEVTPMTFDLGLVANVKFSDRLNLTIIPQLTTRYTDADTRLVTHGDIKFKRVAAMLNYAL
;
A
#
# COMPACT_ATOMS: atom_id res chain seq x y z
N MET A 1 -16.87 -0.90 -30.39
CA MET A 1 -17.29 0.40 -29.82
C MET A 1 -16.16 0.85 -28.91
N GLU A 2 -15.75 2.11 -28.98
CA GLU A 2 -14.61 2.62 -28.19
C GLU A 2 -15.14 3.29 -26.91
N GLY A 3 -15.03 2.60 -25.78
CA GLY A 3 -15.33 3.17 -24.46
C GLY A 3 -14.15 3.96 -23.89
N ILE A 4 -14.46 4.88 -22.98
CA ILE A 4 -13.48 5.68 -22.23
C ILE A 4 -13.24 5.02 -20.88
N TYR A 5 -11.97 4.76 -20.57
CA TYR A 5 -11.52 4.42 -19.22
C TYR A 5 -11.28 5.69 -18.41
N TYR A 6 -11.82 5.73 -17.19
CA TYR A 6 -11.60 6.82 -16.26
C TYR A 6 -11.33 6.31 -14.85
N LYS A 7 -10.42 7.00 -14.15
CA LYS A 7 -10.06 6.68 -12.77
C LYS A 7 -9.88 7.96 -11.95
N GLY A 8 -10.61 8.05 -10.84
CA GLY A 8 -10.47 9.11 -9.85
C GLY A 8 -9.90 8.55 -8.55
N ARG A 9 -9.09 9.33 -7.84
CA ARG A 9 -8.58 8.97 -6.50
C ARG A 9 -8.57 10.19 -5.59
N ALA A 10 -8.88 9.96 -4.33
CA ALA A 10 -8.75 10.93 -3.26
C ALA A 10 -8.10 10.25 -2.06
N GLY A 11 -7.18 10.94 -1.40
CA GLY A 11 -6.53 10.38 -0.22
C GLY A 11 -6.03 11.43 0.75
N VAL A 12 -5.84 10.99 1.99
CA VAL A 12 -5.37 11.82 3.11
C VAL A 12 -4.20 11.13 3.80
N ALA A 13 -3.16 11.91 4.11
CA ALA A 13 -2.00 11.44 4.87
C ALA A 13 -1.95 12.20 6.20
N LEU A 14 -1.76 11.47 7.29
CA LEU A 14 -1.54 12.01 8.62
C LEU A 14 -0.22 11.46 9.16
N GLN A 15 0.57 12.33 9.76
CA GLN A 15 1.85 11.94 10.37
C GLN A 15 2.00 12.62 11.72
N PHE A 16 2.51 11.88 12.69
CA PHE A 16 2.80 12.36 14.03
C PHE A 16 4.14 11.82 14.50
N ASP A 17 4.86 12.65 15.26
CA ASP A 17 6.16 12.33 15.83
C ASP A 17 6.16 12.72 17.32
N THR A 18 6.41 11.76 18.21
CA THR A 18 6.39 12.04 19.65
C THR A 18 7.49 12.98 20.11
N ALA A 19 8.56 13.19 19.33
CA ALA A 19 9.60 14.17 19.63
C ALA A 19 9.06 15.60 19.65
N ALA A 20 7.93 15.85 18.98
CA ALA A 20 7.25 17.14 19.04
C ALA A 20 6.70 17.48 20.43
N ILE A 21 6.43 16.46 21.27
CA ILE A 21 5.95 16.62 22.65
C ILE A 21 7.09 16.41 23.65
N TRP A 22 7.88 15.34 23.46
CA TRP A 22 8.96 14.98 24.38
C TRP A 22 10.31 14.97 23.64
N PRO A 23 11.07 16.07 23.70
CA PRO A 23 12.41 16.10 23.14
C PRO A 23 13.36 15.24 23.99
N GLY A 24 14.19 14.43 23.35
CA GLY A 24 15.17 13.57 24.01
C GLY A 24 16.18 12.97 23.04
N GLU A 25 17.31 12.50 23.56
CA GLU A 25 18.39 11.91 22.75
C GLU A 25 18.04 10.53 22.18
N TRP A 26 17.25 9.75 22.93
CA TRP A 26 16.67 8.50 22.44
C TRP A 26 15.42 8.82 21.64
N LYS A 27 15.55 8.67 20.33
CA LYS A 27 14.63 9.26 19.36
C LYS A 27 13.24 8.62 19.41
N SER A 28 12.32 9.34 18.82
CA SER A 28 10.88 9.26 19.01
C SER A 28 10.18 8.11 18.30
N VAL A 29 8.92 7.90 18.68
CA VAL A 29 7.98 7.09 17.92
C VAL A 29 7.37 7.97 16.82
N VAL A 30 7.49 7.51 15.58
CA VAL A 30 6.88 8.13 14.40
C VAL A 30 5.73 7.26 13.94
N MET A 31 4.58 7.88 13.76
CA MET A 31 3.38 7.25 13.25
C MET A 31 2.95 7.96 11.97
N ARG A 32 2.63 7.19 10.95
CA ARG A 32 2.05 7.71 9.70
C ARG A 32 0.90 6.81 9.28
N THR A 33 -0.20 7.43 8.87
CA THR A 33 -1.28 6.73 8.20
C THR A 33 -1.63 7.43 6.88
N TYR A 34 -1.97 6.66 5.87
CA TYR A 34 -2.46 7.14 4.59
C TYR A 34 -3.70 6.35 4.19
N HIS A 35 -4.73 7.05 3.74
CA HIS A 35 -5.99 6.46 3.33
C HIS A 35 -6.31 6.96 1.93
N GLU A 36 -6.50 6.06 0.98
CA GLU A 36 -6.89 6.36 -0.40
C GLU A 36 -8.17 5.62 -0.75
N VAL A 37 -9.13 6.36 -1.32
CA VAL A 37 -10.28 5.79 -2.03
C VAL A 37 -10.10 6.11 -3.51
N ASN A 38 -10.22 5.11 -4.36
CA ASN A 38 -10.22 5.30 -5.81
C ASN A 38 -11.47 4.69 -6.45
N TYR A 39 -11.99 5.36 -7.47
CA TYR A 39 -13.05 4.86 -8.33
C TYR A 39 -12.47 4.60 -9.71
N GLN A 40 -12.81 3.46 -10.31
CA GLN A 40 -12.49 3.15 -11.70
C GLN A 40 -13.75 2.81 -12.47
N GLY A 41 -13.84 3.25 -13.72
CA GLY A 41 -14.96 2.94 -14.59
C GLY A 41 -14.59 2.86 -16.07
N TYR A 42 -15.41 2.12 -16.81
CA TYR A 42 -15.36 2.03 -18.26
C TYR A 42 -16.74 2.35 -18.85
N SER A 43 -16.80 3.34 -19.75
CA SER A 43 -18.09 3.88 -20.21
C SER A 43 -18.91 2.90 -21.06
N ASP A 44 -18.27 1.94 -21.73
CA ASP A 44 -18.92 0.90 -22.54
C ASP A 44 -19.35 -0.32 -21.71
N ALA A 45 -19.14 -0.26 -20.39
CA ALA A 45 -19.61 -1.24 -19.41
C ALA A 45 -20.34 -0.50 -18.27
N PRO A 46 -21.52 0.09 -18.52
CA PRO A 46 -22.14 1.08 -17.63
C PRO A 46 -22.68 0.51 -16.30
N GLY A 47 -22.83 -0.81 -16.18
CA GLY A 47 -23.36 -1.47 -14.98
C GLY A 47 -22.28 -1.96 -14.00
N THR A 48 -22.64 -2.12 -12.72
CA THR A 48 -21.79 -2.73 -11.69
C THR A 48 -21.54 -4.22 -11.89
N GLY A 49 -22.40 -4.90 -12.66
CA GLY A 49 -22.24 -6.31 -13.06
C GLY A 49 -21.51 -6.54 -14.38
N SER A 50 -21.29 -5.48 -15.17
CA SER A 50 -20.63 -5.60 -16.48
C SER A 50 -19.12 -5.67 -16.28
N ALA A 51 -18.56 -6.88 -16.39
CA ALA A 51 -17.12 -7.06 -16.37
C ALA A 51 -16.48 -6.56 -17.67
N TRP A 52 -15.33 -5.92 -17.55
CA TRP A 52 -14.54 -5.40 -18.65
C TRP A 52 -13.06 -5.59 -18.38
N GLU A 53 -12.26 -5.49 -19.42
CA GLU A 53 -10.81 -5.55 -19.34
C GLU A 53 -10.21 -4.37 -20.09
N TYR A 54 -9.14 -3.80 -19.52
CA TYR A 54 -8.42 -2.69 -20.11
C TYR A 54 -6.91 -3.00 -20.10
N GLU A 55 -6.27 -2.93 -21.27
CA GLU A 55 -4.83 -3.19 -21.46
C GLU A 55 -4.33 -4.54 -20.89
N THR A 56 -5.11 -5.62 -21.03
CA THR A 56 -4.75 -6.96 -20.53
C THR A 56 -4.51 -7.02 -19.01
N ASN A 57 -5.11 -6.09 -18.25
CA ASN A 57 -4.96 -6.02 -16.80
C ASN A 57 -5.96 -6.92 -16.04
N GLY A 58 -6.64 -7.84 -16.75
CA GLY A 58 -7.62 -8.76 -16.20
C GLY A 58 -8.99 -8.13 -15.95
N LEU A 59 -9.88 -8.95 -15.40
CA LEU A 59 -11.28 -8.63 -15.21
C LEU A 59 -11.49 -7.54 -14.16
N ARG A 60 -12.27 -6.54 -14.54
CA ARG A 60 -12.61 -5.38 -13.71
C ARG A 60 -14.10 -5.08 -13.82
N GLN A 61 -14.64 -4.43 -12.80
CA GLN A 61 -15.97 -3.85 -12.81
C GLN A 61 -15.87 -2.38 -12.39
N ASN A 62 -16.90 -1.60 -12.74
CA ASN A 62 -17.02 -0.23 -12.30
C ASN A 62 -17.27 -0.20 -10.79
N GLY A 63 -16.37 0.41 -10.03
CA GLY A 63 -16.45 0.31 -8.58
C GLY A 63 -15.35 1.07 -7.85
N LEU A 64 -15.43 0.99 -6.52
CA LEU A 64 -14.50 1.62 -5.60
C LEU A 64 -13.45 0.62 -5.12
N ASN A 65 -12.23 1.11 -4.89
CA ASN A 65 -11.20 0.40 -4.15
C ASN A 65 -10.69 1.32 -3.04
N TYR A 66 -10.30 0.72 -1.92
CA TYR A 66 -9.74 1.41 -0.78
C TYR A 66 -8.37 0.83 -0.42
N LYS A 67 -7.41 1.72 -0.16
CA LYS A 67 -6.09 1.40 0.36
C LYS A 67 -5.87 2.14 1.68
N GLY A 68 -5.51 1.40 2.72
CA GLY A 68 -4.96 1.94 3.96
C GLY A 68 -3.47 1.63 4.04
N GLU A 69 -2.66 2.57 4.50
CA GLU A 69 -1.26 2.35 4.85
C GLU A 69 -1.04 2.86 6.26
N TYR A 70 -0.40 2.06 7.10
CA TYR A 70 -0.11 2.38 8.49
C TYR A 70 1.36 2.08 8.75
N LEU A 71 2.06 3.00 9.38
CA LEU A 71 3.45 2.84 9.76
C LEU A 71 3.63 3.31 11.20
N VAL A 72 4.22 2.45 12.03
CA VAL A 72 4.66 2.79 13.38
C VAL A 72 6.13 2.45 13.47
N GLY A 73 6.96 3.45 13.68
CA GLY A 73 8.40 3.33 13.72
C GLY A 73 9.01 3.94 14.96
N TYR A 74 10.16 3.42 15.35
CA TYR A 74 11.01 3.98 16.38
C TYR A 74 12.29 4.49 15.71
N GLN A 75 12.58 5.76 15.93
CA GLN A 75 13.83 6.37 15.51
C GLN A 75 14.88 6.18 16.60
N MET A 76 16.15 6.04 16.22
CA MET A 76 17.27 5.86 17.15
C MET A 76 18.53 6.61 16.68
N PRO A 77 19.46 6.96 17.58
CA PRO A 77 20.75 7.56 17.23
C PRO A 77 21.82 6.50 16.87
N LEU A 78 21.43 5.36 16.29
CA LEU A 78 22.34 4.29 15.87
C LEU A 78 22.52 4.28 14.35
N MET A 79 23.45 3.44 13.85
CA MET A 79 23.61 3.21 12.41
C MET A 79 22.30 2.68 11.80
N VAL A 80 21.62 1.76 12.49
CA VAL A 80 20.20 1.48 12.21
C VAL A 80 19.39 2.57 12.91
N ASN A 81 19.02 3.61 12.16
CA ASN A 81 18.44 4.81 12.73
C ASN A 81 16.92 4.80 12.78
N THR A 82 16.27 3.87 12.07
CA THR A 82 14.82 3.68 12.12
C THR A 82 14.49 2.20 11.99
N VAL A 83 13.60 1.70 12.86
CA VAL A 83 12.91 0.43 12.68
C VAL A 83 11.41 0.68 12.73
N ALA A 84 10.63 0.08 11.82
CA ALA A 84 9.19 0.27 11.81
C ALA A 84 8.45 -0.99 11.37
N ILE A 85 7.19 -1.07 11.77
CA ILE A 85 6.22 -2.00 11.20
C ILE A 85 5.33 -1.20 10.26
N MET A 86 5.15 -1.73 9.05
CA MET A 86 4.28 -1.18 8.03
C MET A 86 3.17 -2.19 7.73
N LEU A 87 1.93 -1.73 7.75
CA LEU A 87 0.75 -2.51 7.36
C LEU A 87 0.05 -1.77 6.23
N GLU A 88 -0.08 -2.41 5.08
CA GLU A 88 -0.92 -1.92 3.98
C GLU A 88 -2.17 -2.79 3.92
N THR A 89 -3.37 -2.21 3.99
CA THR A 89 -4.65 -2.92 3.87
C THR A 89 -5.35 -2.51 2.59
N TYR A 90 -6.12 -3.45 2.02
CA TYR A 90 -6.81 -3.23 0.77
C TYR A 90 -8.20 -3.84 0.78
N LEU A 91 -9.13 -3.09 0.23
CA LEU A 91 -10.47 -3.54 -0.11
C LEU A 91 -10.68 -3.19 -1.58
N ASP A 92 -10.68 -4.23 -2.42
CA ASP A 92 -10.89 -4.09 -3.86
C ASP A 92 -12.36 -4.37 -4.19
N ASN A 93 -12.85 -3.84 -5.30
CA ASN A 93 -14.16 -4.20 -5.88
C ASN A 93 -15.39 -3.83 -5.00
N ILE A 94 -15.30 -2.76 -4.19
CA ILE A 94 -16.40 -2.26 -3.37
C ILE A 94 -17.54 -1.77 -4.28
N GLY A 95 -18.75 -2.29 -4.04
CA GLY A 95 -19.95 -1.93 -4.81
C GLY A 95 -20.06 -2.62 -6.18
N THR A 96 -19.30 -3.70 -6.40
CA THR A 96 -19.35 -4.52 -7.61
C THR A 96 -20.02 -5.86 -7.35
N GLU A 97 -20.28 -6.64 -8.39
CA GLU A 97 -20.87 -7.99 -8.28
C GLU A 97 -19.82 -9.10 -8.15
N PHE A 98 -18.53 -8.77 -8.21
CA PHE A 98 -17.47 -9.72 -7.87
C PHE A 98 -17.61 -10.20 -6.42
N GLU A 99 -17.28 -11.48 -6.19
CA GLU A 99 -17.37 -12.08 -4.85
C GLU A 99 -16.57 -11.23 -3.85
N VAL A 100 -17.23 -10.86 -2.74
CA VAL A 100 -16.67 -9.93 -1.76
C VAL A 100 -15.40 -10.52 -1.19
N THR A 101 -14.27 -9.95 -1.60
CA THR A 101 -12.96 -10.37 -1.14
C THR A 101 -12.76 -9.86 0.30
N PRO A 102 -12.47 -10.74 1.27
CA PRO A 102 -12.06 -10.29 2.60
C PRO A 102 -10.87 -9.34 2.50
N MET A 103 -10.80 -8.35 3.39
CA MET A 103 -9.70 -7.38 3.41
C MET A 103 -8.34 -8.09 3.32
N THR A 104 -7.55 -7.73 2.32
CA THR A 104 -6.19 -8.26 2.15
C THR A 104 -5.17 -7.30 2.74
N PHE A 105 -3.98 -7.78 3.06
CA PHE A 105 -2.93 -6.93 3.60
C PHE A 105 -1.52 -7.31 3.14
N ASP A 106 -0.63 -6.33 3.18
CA ASP A 106 0.81 -6.52 3.18
C ASP A 106 1.39 -6.10 4.54
N LEU A 107 2.24 -6.93 5.12
CA LEU A 107 2.96 -6.65 6.36
C LEU A 107 4.45 -6.50 6.06
N GLY A 108 5.03 -5.35 6.40
CA GLY A 108 6.44 -5.05 6.19
C GLY A 108 7.17 -4.73 7.49
N LEU A 109 8.40 -5.24 7.63
CA LEU A 109 9.33 -4.74 8.62
C LEU A 109 10.28 -3.78 7.92
N VAL A 110 10.34 -2.53 8.37
CA VAL A 110 11.21 -1.50 7.80
C VAL A 110 12.43 -1.36 8.68
N ALA A 111 13.61 -1.41 8.08
CA ALA A 111 14.86 -1.02 8.75
C ALA A 111 15.59 0.00 7.87
N ASN A 112 15.99 1.11 8.45
CA ASN A 112 16.80 2.11 7.77
C ASN A 112 18.22 2.14 8.35
N VAL A 113 19.20 1.94 7.49
CA VAL A 113 20.63 1.96 7.81
C VAL A 113 21.22 3.25 7.27
N LYS A 114 21.75 4.07 8.17
CA LYS A 114 22.42 5.34 7.88
C LYS A 114 23.92 5.11 7.85
N PHE A 115 24.52 5.11 6.66
CA PHE A 115 25.98 5.01 6.50
C PHE A 115 26.66 6.35 6.74
N SER A 116 26.02 7.44 6.34
CA SER A 116 26.44 8.82 6.59
C SER A 116 25.22 9.75 6.65
N ASP A 117 25.43 11.04 6.88
CA ASP A 117 24.35 12.03 6.81
C ASP A 117 23.71 12.14 5.42
N ARG A 118 24.42 11.69 4.38
CA ARG A 118 23.98 11.79 2.98
C ARG A 118 23.59 10.45 2.37
N LEU A 119 24.03 9.32 2.93
CA LEU A 119 23.81 8.00 2.37
C LEU A 119 23.04 7.11 3.35
N ASN A 120 21.86 6.67 2.93
CA ASN A 120 21.07 5.70 3.69
C ASN A 120 20.51 4.59 2.79
N LEU A 121 20.26 3.44 3.41
CA LEU A 121 19.62 2.27 2.80
C LEU A 121 18.43 1.87 3.64
N THR A 122 17.23 1.93 3.05
CA THR A 122 16.01 1.37 3.64
C THR A 122 15.78 -0.03 3.08
N ILE A 123 15.49 -0.99 3.96
CA ILE A 123 15.20 -2.38 3.63
C ILE A 123 13.82 -2.74 4.20
N ILE A 124 12.98 -3.36 3.38
CA ILE A 124 11.60 -3.74 3.73
C ILE A 124 11.30 -5.15 3.22
N PRO A 125 11.59 -6.21 3.99
CA PRO A 125 10.94 -7.50 3.79
C PRO A 125 9.43 -7.37 3.96
N GLN A 126 8.66 -7.92 3.02
CA GLN A 126 7.20 -7.87 3.01
C GLN A 126 6.59 -9.27 2.91
N LEU A 127 5.55 -9.49 3.70
CA LEU A 127 4.61 -10.60 3.62
C LEU A 127 3.28 -10.08 3.05
N THR A 128 2.48 -10.95 2.44
CA THR A 128 1.19 -10.59 1.86
C THR A 128 0.16 -11.71 2.01
N THR A 129 -1.10 -11.33 2.14
CA THR A 129 -2.25 -12.24 1.96
C THR A 129 -2.93 -12.07 0.60
N ARG A 130 -2.40 -11.18 -0.27
CA ARG A 130 -2.95 -10.98 -1.62
C ARG A 130 -2.60 -12.19 -2.50
N TYR A 131 -3.63 -12.85 -2.99
CA TYR A 131 -3.53 -13.81 -4.08
C TYR A 131 -4.11 -13.19 -5.34
N THR A 132 -3.46 -13.37 -6.48
CA THR A 132 -3.95 -12.92 -7.78
C THR A 132 -4.10 -14.15 -8.63
N ASP A 133 -5.33 -14.40 -9.07
CA ASP A 133 -5.66 -15.52 -9.94
C ASP A 133 -4.90 -15.39 -11.27
N ALA A 134 -4.38 -16.50 -11.79
CA ALA A 134 -3.50 -16.47 -12.97
C ALA A 134 -4.26 -16.15 -14.27
N ASP A 135 -5.53 -16.55 -14.34
CA ASP A 135 -6.34 -16.44 -15.55
C ASP A 135 -7.17 -15.17 -15.55
N THR A 136 -7.88 -14.89 -14.46
CA THR A 136 -8.80 -13.75 -14.33
C THR A 136 -8.11 -12.49 -13.81
N ARG A 137 -6.95 -12.64 -13.15
CA ARG A 137 -6.23 -11.61 -12.40
C ARG A 137 -7.04 -10.94 -11.30
N LEU A 138 -8.15 -11.56 -10.89
CA LEU A 138 -8.89 -11.13 -9.72
C LEU A 138 -8.03 -11.32 -8.47
N VAL A 139 -8.09 -10.34 -7.58
CA VAL A 139 -7.39 -10.42 -6.29
C VAL A 139 -8.33 -11.03 -5.27
N THR A 140 -7.84 -12.04 -4.57
CA THR A 140 -8.55 -12.70 -3.46
C THR A 140 -7.67 -12.76 -2.22
N HIS A 141 -8.29 -13.13 -1.09
CA HIS A 141 -7.58 -13.39 0.16
C HIS A 141 -7.01 -14.82 0.17
N GLY A 142 -5.71 -14.95 0.41
CA GLY A 142 -5.02 -16.23 0.58
C GLY A 142 -4.18 -16.29 1.86
N ASP A 143 -3.44 -17.39 2.02
CA ASP A 143 -2.52 -17.56 3.13
C ASP A 143 -1.38 -16.54 3.11
N ILE A 144 -0.84 -16.23 4.28
CA ILE A 144 0.33 -15.36 4.41
C ILE A 144 1.51 -15.99 3.68
N LYS A 145 2.06 -15.27 2.70
CA LYS A 145 3.26 -15.68 1.97
C LYS A 145 4.26 -14.55 1.88
N PHE A 146 5.51 -14.91 1.64
CA PHE A 146 6.54 -13.93 1.30
C PHE A 146 6.20 -13.24 -0.02
N LYS A 147 6.26 -11.90 -0.02
CA LYS A 147 5.98 -11.07 -1.19
C LYS A 147 7.27 -10.69 -1.90
N ARG A 148 8.16 -9.98 -1.20
CA ARG A 148 9.42 -9.42 -1.72
C ARG A 148 10.27 -8.84 -0.61
N VAL A 149 11.51 -8.50 -0.93
CA VAL A 149 12.29 -7.49 -0.20
C VAL A 149 12.41 -6.25 -1.08
N ALA A 150 11.94 -5.11 -0.59
CA ALA A 150 12.24 -3.82 -1.21
C ALA A 150 13.49 -3.22 -0.56
N ALA A 151 14.40 -2.71 -1.37
CA ALA A 151 15.58 -1.99 -0.91
C ALA A 151 15.67 -0.66 -1.65
N MET A 152 15.90 0.43 -0.90
CA MET A 152 15.99 1.78 -1.44
C MET A 152 17.25 2.45 -0.91
N LEU A 153 18.18 2.74 -1.81
CA LEU A 153 19.39 3.49 -1.51
C LEU A 153 19.14 4.96 -1.83
N ASN A 154 19.25 5.85 -0.83
CA ASN A 154 19.12 7.28 -1.02
C ASN A 154 20.45 7.98 -0.79
N TYR A 155 20.78 8.89 -1.71
CA TYR A 155 21.92 9.78 -1.62
C TYR A 155 21.44 11.23 -1.75
N ALA A 156 21.74 12.08 -0.76
CA ALA A 156 21.48 13.51 -0.81
C ALA A 156 22.72 14.27 -1.32
N LEU A 157 22.53 15.11 -2.35
CA LEU A 157 23.56 16.00 -2.92
C LEU A 157 23.87 17.18 -1.99
#